data_AF-A0A1I0STT8-F1
#
_entry.id   AF-A0A1I0STT8-F1
#
_cell.length_a   1.000
_cell.length_b   1.000
_cell.length_c   1.000
_cell.angle_alpha   90.00
_cell.angle_beta   90.00
_cell.angle_gamma   90.00
#
_symmetry.space_group_name_H-M   'P 1'
#
loop_
_entity.id
_entity.type
_entity.pdbx_description
1 polymer ?
#
loop_
_entity_poly.entity_id
_entity_poly.type
_entity_poly.pdbx_seq_one_letter_code
_entity_poly.pdbx_strand_id
1 'polypeptide(L)'
;MTTLLPALIVCMLPLTAMAQEGVRITDGHARGANPKSGAAYMVIRNDGDRACTLSGVETDAAARAELHTSREENGLMRMVRTGPVPIPPGASHELAPGRDHVMLMGLKTPLRDGAELALTLDLGACGRLDVTVPVVNTRLPARGD
;
A
#
# COMPACT_ATOMS: atom_id res chain seq x y z
N MET A 1 38.33 -31.40 -45.09
CA MET A 1 36.97 -31.63 -44.54
C MET A 1 36.88 -30.82 -43.26
N THR A 2 36.33 -29.61 -43.38
CA THR A 2 36.35 -28.57 -42.35
C THR A 2 34.93 -28.43 -41.81
N THR A 3 34.71 -28.63 -40.52
CA THR A 3 33.40 -28.40 -39.88
C THR A 3 33.52 -27.24 -38.90
N LEU A 4 32.76 -26.17 -39.17
CA LEU A 4 32.54 -25.03 -38.28
C LEU A 4 31.30 -25.27 -37.40
N LEU A 5 31.43 -25.07 -36.09
CA LEU A 5 30.32 -24.95 -35.14
C LEU A 5 29.84 -23.48 -35.09
N PRO A 6 28.52 -23.19 -35.10
CA PRO A 6 28.03 -21.84 -34.83
C PRO A 6 27.85 -21.65 -33.31
N ALA A 7 28.39 -20.53 -32.80
CA ALA A 7 28.16 -20.07 -31.43
C ALA A 7 26.79 -19.39 -31.33
N LEU A 8 25.91 -19.93 -30.49
CA LEU A 8 24.59 -19.37 -30.20
C LEU A 8 24.73 -18.29 -29.13
N ILE A 9 24.68 -17.02 -29.53
CA ILE A 9 24.63 -15.87 -28.61
C ILE A 9 23.17 -15.70 -28.16
N VAL A 10 22.89 -16.06 -26.92
CA VAL A 10 21.61 -15.75 -26.25
C VAL A 10 21.66 -14.31 -25.77
N CYS A 11 20.97 -13.43 -26.49
CA CYS A 11 20.81 -12.04 -26.12
C CYS A 11 19.79 -11.94 -24.96
N MET A 12 20.29 -11.87 -23.72
CA MET A 12 19.46 -11.52 -22.55
C MET A 12 19.03 -10.06 -22.68
N LEU A 13 17.78 -9.83 -23.06
CA LEU A 13 17.15 -8.52 -22.96
C LEU A 13 16.92 -8.17 -21.47
N PRO A 14 17.38 -7.00 -20.98
CA PRO A 14 17.08 -6.58 -19.63
C PRO A 14 15.58 -6.26 -19.52
N LEU A 15 14.92 -6.93 -18.58
CA LEU A 15 13.55 -6.60 -18.16
C LEU A 15 13.60 -5.22 -17.49
N THR A 16 13.31 -4.17 -18.25
CA THR A 16 13.13 -2.83 -17.71
C THR A 16 11.91 -2.84 -16.80
N ALA A 17 12.14 -2.86 -15.49
CA ALA A 17 11.13 -2.56 -14.49
C ALA A 17 10.68 -1.11 -14.72
N MET A 18 9.48 -0.94 -15.27
CA MET A 18 8.85 0.38 -15.33
C MET A 18 8.54 0.77 -13.88
N ALA A 19 9.35 1.67 -13.32
CA ALA A 19 8.92 2.42 -12.15
C ALA A 19 7.61 3.10 -12.54
N GLN A 20 6.55 2.86 -11.77
CA GLN A 20 5.21 3.40 -12.03
C GLN A 20 5.30 4.93 -11.95
N GLU A 21 5.56 5.60 -13.09
CA GLU A 21 5.76 7.04 -13.14
C GLU A 21 4.49 7.74 -12.61
N GLY A 22 4.66 8.51 -11.54
CA GLY A 22 3.64 9.46 -11.09
C GLY A 22 2.89 9.12 -9.81
N VAL A 23 3.07 7.97 -9.14
CA VAL A 23 2.49 7.79 -7.79
C VAL A 23 3.58 7.53 -6.76
N ARG A 24 3.58 8.29 -5.66
CA ARG A 24 4.54 8.14 -4.56
C ARG A 24 3.82 7.98 -3.23
N ILE A 25 4.47 7.22 -2.35
CA ILE A 25 4.01 6.97 -0.99
C ILE A 25 4.95 7.66 -0.01
N THR A 26 4.39 8.37 0.96
CA THR A 26 5.14 9.00 2.05
C THR A 26 4.46 8.71 3.38
N ASP A 27 5.19 8.87 4.48
CA ASP A 27 4.68 8.70 5.86
C ASP A 27 3.99 7.34 6.12
N GLY A 28 4.41 6.31 5.37
CA GLY A 28 3.88 4.96 5.47
C GLY A 28 4.28 4.27 6.77
N HIS A 29 3.31 3.72 7.50
CA HIS A 29 3.54 2.92 8.69
C HIS A 29 2.36 1.99 8.98
N ALA A 30 2.61 0.90 9.71
CA ALA A 30 1.59 -0.02 10.18
C ALA A 30 1.58 -0.15 11.70
N ARG A 31 0.42 -0.48 12.26
CA ARG A 31 0.23 -0.66 13.70
C ARG A 31 -0.70 -1.83 13.99
N GLY A 32 -0.33 -2.65 14.96
CA GLY A 32 -1.20 -3.68 15.51
C GLY A 32 -2.31 -3.07 16.38
N ALA A 33 -3.54 -3.56 16.20
CA ALA A 33 -4.64 -3.28 17.12
C ALA A 33 -4.77 -4.39 18.17
N ASN A 34 -4.59 -5.64 17.73
CA ASN A 34 -4.49 -6.84 18.58
C ASN A 34 -3.68 -7.91 17.83
N PRO A 35 -3.43 -9.12 18.39
CA PRO A 35 -2.62 -10.15 17.72
C PRO A 35 -3.16 -10.64 16.36
N LYS A 36 -4.42 -10.38 16.03
CA LYS A 36 -5.11 -10.83 14.81
C LYS A 36 -5.54 -9.70 13.88
N SER A 37 -5.41 -8.44 14.27
CA SER A 37 -5.76 -7.30 13.41
C SER A 37 -4.84 -6.10 13.61
N GLY A 38 -4.72 -5.29 12.57
CA GLY A 38 -3.96 -4.05 12.57
C GLY A 38 -4.45 -3.11 11.50
N ALA A 39 -3.77 -1.98 11.34
CA ALA A 39 -4.02 -1.05 10.26
C ALA A 39 -2.71 -0.53 9.67
N ALA A 40 -2.74 -0.15 8.40
CA ALA A 40 -1.68 0.58 7.74
C ALA A 40 -2.17 1.97 7.30
N TYR A 41 -1.27 2.93 7.41
CA TYR A 41 -1.45 4.35 7.20
C TYR A 41 -0.34 4.84 6.27
N MET A 42 -0.65 5.83 5.44
CA MET A 42 0.28 6.40 4.46
C MET A 42 -0.35 7.60 3.76
N VAL A 43 0.48 8.44 3.16
CA VAL A 43 0.03 9.46 2.20
C VAL A 43 0.33 8.97 0.79
N ILE A 44 -0.68 8.96 -0.07
CA ILE A 44 -0.58 8.58 -1.48
C ILE A 44 -0.65 9.85 -2.31
N ARG A 45 0.44 10.20 -3.00
CA ARG A 45 0.51 11.38 -3.88
C ARG A 45 0.54 10.96 -5.34
N ASN A 46 -0.38 11.51 -6.13
CA ASN A 46 -0.39 11.36 -7.58
C ASN A 46 0.30 12.57 -8.23
N ASP A 47 1.57 12.41 -8.55
CA ASP A 47 2.38 13.32 -9.38
C ASP A 47 2.18 13.13 -10.89
N GLY A 48 1.37 12.16 -11.32
CA GLY A 48 1.01 11.96 -12.71
C GLY A 48 0.00 12.97 -13.22
N ASP A 49 -0.29 12.88 -14.52
CA ASP A 49 -1.25 13.73 -15.24
C ASP A 49 -2.65 13.08 -15.40
N ARG A 50 -2.78 11.82 -14.99
CA ARG A 50 -4.02 11.01 -15.06
C ARG A 50 -4.58 10.71 -13.69
N ALA A 51 -5.91 10.59 -13.59
CA ALA A 51 -6.56 10.23 -12.34
C ALA A 51 -6.24 8.78 -11.96
N CYS A 52 -5.86 8.57 -10.70
CA CYS A 52 -5.67 7.25 -10.11
C CYS A 52 -6.81 6.93 -9.15
N THR A 53 -6.97 5.66 -8.79
CA THR A 53 -7.97 5.25 -7.81
C THR A 53 -7.45 4.07 -7.01
N LEU A 54 -7.25 4.27 -5.71
CA LEU A 54 -6.94 3.17 -4.81
C LEU A 54 -8.18 2.28 -4.66
N SER A 55 -8.18 1.16 -5.36
CA SER A 55 -9.30 0.24 -5.51
C SER A 55 -9.23 -0.95 -4.55
N GLY A 56 -8.02 -1.24 -4.05
CA GLY A 56 -7.79 -2.34 -3.13
C GLY A 56 -6.35 -2.36 -2.60
N VAL A 57 -6.13 -3.22 -1.62
CA VAL A 57 -4.82 -3.48 -1.02
C VAL A 57 -4.68 -4.97 -0.77
N GLU A 58 -3.51 -5.52 -1.05
CA GLU A 58 -3.18 -6.92 -0.84
C GLU A 58 -1.94 -7.05 0.04
N THR A 59 -1.84 -8.17 0.78
CA THR A 59 -0.65 -8.53 1.56
C THR A 59 -0.68 -10.00 1.93
N ASP A 60 0.49 -10.61 2.00
CA ASP A 60 0.65 -11.95 2.56
C ASP A 60 0.63 -11.98 4.09
N ALA A 61 0.71 -10.84 4.78
CA ALA A 61 0.77 -10.78 6.24
C ALA A 61 -0.57 -11.04 6.93
N ALA A 62 -1.69 -10.91 6.21
CA ALA A 62 -3.05 -11.01 6.73
C ALA A 62 -3.93 -11.89 5.83
N ALA A 63 -5.03 -12.42 6.37
CA ALA A 63 -6.03 -13.13 5.58
C ALA A 63 -6.81 -12.17 4.66
N ARG A 64 -6.99 -10.91 5.09
CA ARG A 64 -7.64 -9.85 4.30
C ARG A 64 -6.99 -8.50 4.59
N ALA A 65 -6.86 -7.69 3.54
CA ALA A 65 -6.59 -6.27 3.62
C ALA A 65 -7.72 -5.51 2.92
N GLU A 66 -8.29 -4.51 3.59
CA GLU A 66 -9.47 -3.79 3.11
C GLU A 66 -9.34 -2.29 3.35
N LEU A 67 -9.91 -1.48 2.45
CA LEU A 67 -10.04 -0.04 2.68
C LEU A 67 -11.22 0.21 3.61
N HIS A 68 -10.96 0.89 4.72
CA HIS A 68 -11.95 1.25 5.72
C HIS A 68 -11.92 2.75 5.96
N THR A 69 -13.05 3.32 6.37
CA THR A 69 -13.17 4.70 6.82
C THR A 69 -13.76 4.74 8.23
N SER A 70 -13.47 5.79 8.98
CA SER A 70 -14.02 5.98 10.32
C SER A 70 -15.26 6.88 10.23
N ARG A 71 -16.40 6.41 10.74
CA ARG A 71 -17.64 7.20 10.80
C ARG A 71 -18.25 7.15 12.18
N GLU A 72 -18.83 8.26 12.61
CA GLU A 72 -19.66 8.26 13.80
C GLU A 72 -21.03 7.67 13.45
N GLU A 73 -21.47 6.69 14.24
CA GLU A 73 -22.80 6.11 14.14
C GLU A 73 -23.36 5.95 15.56
N ASN A 74 -24.42 6.71 15.87
CA ASN A 74 -25.05 6.75 17.19
C ASN A 74 -24.07 7.10 18.34
N GLY A 75 -23.21 8.11 18.13
CA GLY A 75 -22.22 8.54 19.12
C GLY A 75 -21.04 7.58 19.31
N LEU A 76 -20.93 6.53 18.48
CA LEU A 76 -19.83 5.57 18.50
C LEU A 76 -19.06 5.66 17.18
N MET A 77 -17.73 5.78 17.27
CA MET A 77 -16.87 5.68 16.09
C MET A 77 -16.80 4.25 15.61
N ARG A 78 -17.12 4.02 14.34
CA ARG A 78 -17.05 2.72 13.67
C ARG A 78 -16.13 2.77 12.47
N MET A 79 -15.37 1.70 12.30
CA MET A 79 -14.57 1.46 11.10
C MET A 79 -15.45 0.65 10.14
N VAL A 80 -15.77 1.24 9.00
CA VAL A 80 -16.62 0.61 7.98
C VAL A 80 -15.84 0.50 6.68
N ARG A 81 -16.00 -0.62 5.98
CA ARG A 81 -15.42 -0.81 4.66
C ARG A 81 -15.88 0.32 3.74
N THR A 82 -14.94 0.93 3.04
CA THR A 82 -15.20 2.00 2.09
C THR A 82 -14.97 1.53 0.65
N GLY A 83 -15.45 2.33 -0.29
CA GLY A 83 -15.25 2.10 -1.73
C GLY A 83 -13.87 2.54 -2.21
N PRO A 84 -13.62 2.43 -3.52
CA PRO A 84 -12.39 2.94 -4.12
C PRO A 84 -12.17 4.42 -3.80
N VAL A 85 -10.93 4.80 -3.54
CA VAL A 85 -10.55 6.15 -3.17
C VAL A 85 -9.93 6.87 -4.37
N PRO A 86 -10.56 7.93 -4.91
CA PRO A 86 -10.02 8.66 -6.05
C PRO A 86 -8.81 9.51 -5.63
N ILE A 87 -7.78 9.53 -6.46
CA ILE A 87 -6.57 10.33 -6.26
C ILE A 87 -6.32 11.11 -7.56
N PRO A 88 -6.89 12.33 -7.70
CA PRO A 88 -6.73 13.15 -8.89
C PRO A 88 -5.26 13.50 -9.19
N PRO A 89 -4.94 13.88 -10.45
CA PRO A 89 -3.62 14.42 -10.79
C PRO A 89 -3.20 15.58 -9.88
N GLY A 90 -1.94 15.57 -9.43
CA GLY A 90 -1.39 16.57 -8.52
C GLY A 90 -1.90 16.53 -7.07
N ALA A 91 -2.82 15.62 -6.75
CA ALA A 91 -3.44 15.54 -5.43
C ALA A 91 -2.78 14.46 -4.54
N SER A 92 -3.05 14.57 -3.24
CA SER A 92 -2.71 13.56 -2.25
C SER A 92 -3.96 13.06 -1.53
N HIS A 93 -3.97 11.78 -1.18
CA HIS A 93 -4.95 11.21 -0.24
C HIS A 93 -4.22 10.63 0.97
N GLU A 94 -4.66 11.01 2.15
CA GLU A 94 -4.06 10.58 3.41
C GLU A 94 -4.90 9.46 4.04
N LEU A 95 -4.23 8.31 4.28
CA LEU A 95 -4.73 7.23 5.10
C LEU A 95 -4.18 7.40 6.52
N ALA A 96 -5.04 7.77 7.48
CA ALA A 96 -4.65 8.16 8.83
C ALA A 96 -5.64 7.65 9.91
N PRO A 97 -5.20 7.55 11.18
CA PRO A 97 -6.09 7.18 12.29
C PRO A 97 -7.33 8.08 12.36
N GLY A 98 -8.52 7.47 12.48
CA GLY A 98 -9.78 8.22 12.50
C GLY A 98 -10.25 8.75 11.14
N ARG A 99 -9.53 8.44 10.06
CA ARG A 99 -9.93 8.69 8.66
C ARG A 99 -9.91 7.37 7.89
N ASP A 100 -9.71 7.45 6.57
CA ASP A 100 -9.48 6.28 5.74
C ASP A 100 -8.20 5.56 6.17
N HIS A 101 -8.18 4.24 6.08
CA HIS A 101 -7.04 3.41 6.43
C HIS A 101 -7.13 2.03 5.77
N VAL A 102 -6.01 1.33 5.72
CA VAL A 102 -5.99 -0.09 5.34
C VAL A 102 -6.22 -0.92 6.60
N MET A 103 -7.34 -1.62 6.69
CA MET A 103 -7.62 -2.55 7.77
C MET A 103 -7.07 -3.94 7.44
N LEU A 104 -6.29 -4.51 8.35
CA LEU A 104 -5.68 -5.84 8.23
C LEU A 104 -6.42 -6.79 9.16
N MET A 105 -7.01 -7.85 8.60
CA MET A 105 -7.79 -8.83 9.34
C MET A 105 -7.22 -10.24 9.19
N GLY A 106 -7.14 -10.96 10.30
CA GLY A 106 -6.58 -12.31 10.33
C GLY A 106 -5.07 -12.28 10.10
N LEU A 107 -4.35 -11.42 10.82
CA LEU A 107 -2.89 -11.40 10.82
C LEU A 107 -2.32 -12.81 11.07
N LYS A 108 -1.37 -13.22 10.24
CA LYS A 108 -0.65 -14.50 10.37
C LYS A 108 0.31 -14.44 11.56
N THR A 109 0.96 -13.30 11.74
CA THR A 109 1.81 -12.98 12.89
C THR A 109 1.46 -11.60 13.45
N PRO A 110 1.58 -11.37 14.77
CA PRO A 110 1.37 -10.04 15.34
C PRO A 110 2.35 -9.01 14.75
N LEU A 111 1.87 -7.79 14.48
CA LEU A 111 2.71 -6.68 14.03
C LEU A 111 3.55 -6.15 15.20
N ARG A 112 4.85 -6.47 15.21
CA ARG A 112 5.80 -6.06 16.26
C ARG A 112 6.66 -4.89 15.79
N ASP A 113 7.04 -4.01 16.72
CA ASP A 113 7.91 -2.87 16.41
C ASP A 113 9.21 -3.31 15.76
N GLY A 114 9.66 -2.53 14.77
CA GLY A 114 10.87 -2.82 14.00
C GLY A 114 10.68 -3.89 12.91
N ALA A 115 9.51 -4.52 12.81
CA ALA A 115 9.16 -5.32 11.65
C ALA A 115 8.76 -4.45 10.46
N GLU A 116 8.71 -5.05 9.27
CA GLU A 116 8.22 -4.42 8.06
C GLU A 116 6.96 -5.14 7.56
N LEU A 117 6.07 -4.39 6.93
CA LEU A 117 4.85 -4.88 6.29
C LEU A 117 4.90 -4.56 4.80
N ALA A 118 4.90 -5.59 3.97
CA ALA A 118 4.74 -5.47 2.52
C ALA A 118 3.26 -5.41 2.14
N LEU A 119 2.91 -4.47 1.28
CA LEU A 119 1.58 -4.20 0.74
C LEU A 119 1.69 -4.01 -0.76
N THR A 120 0.69 -4.49 -1.50
CA THR A 120 0.49 -4.09 -2.90
C THR A 120 -0.78 -3.24 -2.98
N LEU A 121 -0.64 -2.00 -3.42
CA LEU A 121 -1.74 -1.09 -3.66
C LEU A 121 -2.25 -1.26 -5.09
N ASP A 122 -3.54 -1.52 -5.25
CA ASP A 122 -4.20 -1.48 -6.55
C ASP A 122 -4.69 -0.05 -6.82
N LEU A 123 -4.00 0.68 -7.69
CA LEU A 123 -4.31 2.05 -8.08
C LEU A 123 -5.17 2.12 -9.35
N GLY A 124 -5.81 1.00 -9.71
CA GLY A 124 -6.73 0.87 -10.83
C GLY A 124 -6.03 1.14 -12.16
N ALA A 125 -6.48 2.19 -12.86
CA ALA A 125 -5.93 2.55 -14.16
C ALA A 125 -4.45 3.02 -14.08
N CYS A 126 -3.99 3.41 -12.89
CA CYS A 126 -2.58 3.72 -12.62
C CYS A 126 -1.76 2.50 -12.19
N GLY A 127 -2.28 1.28 -12.36
CA GLY A 127 -1.56 0.03 -12.12
C GLY A 127 -1.44 -0.33 -10.65
N ARG A 128 -0.45 -1.17 -10.33
CA ARG A 128 -0.21 -1.68 -8.98
C ARG A 128 1.12 -1.15 -8.45
N LEU A 129 1.18 -0.86 -7.17
CA LEU A 129 2.37 -0.33 -6.52
C LEU A 129 2.70 -1.15 -5.26
N ASP A 130 3.87 -1.77 -5.25
CA ASP A 130 4.39 -2.44 -4.07
C ASP A 130 5.03 -1.44 -3.11
N VAL A 131 4.68 -1.58 -1.83
CA VAL A 131 5.06 -0.67 -0.76
C VAL A 131 5.44 -1.49 0.47
N THR A 132 6.60 -1.19 1.04
CA THR A 132 6.99 -1.71 2.35
C THR A 132 6.95 -0.59 3.36
N VAL A 133 6.23 -0.80 4.46
CA VAL A 133 6.11 0.17 5.55
C VAL A 133 6.62 -0.40 6.88
N PRO A 134 7.27 0.40 7.73
CA PRO A 134 7.66 -0.03 9.06
C PRO A 134 6.45 -0.25 9.97
N VAL A 135 6.57 -1.20 10.89
CA VAL A 135 5.63 -1.37 12.00
C VAL A 135 6.05 -0.50 13.17
N VAL A 136 5.16 0.42 13.57
CA VAL A 136 5.33 1.32 14.71
C VAL A 136 4.04 1.31 15.55
N ASN A 137 4.06 0.59 16.67
CA ASN A 137 2.92 0.46 17.57
C ASN A 137 2.79 1.62 18.56
N THR A 138 3.91 2.32 18.82
CA THR A 138 3.91 3.58 19.56
C THR A 138 3.06 4.60 18.83
N ARG A 139 2.22 5.32 19.57
CA ARG A 139 1.44 6.42 19.01
C ARG A 139 2.43 7.48 18.53
N LEU A 140 2.58 7.65 17.21
CA LEU A 140 3.30 8.79 16.68
C LEU A 140 2.58 10.07 17.14
N PRO A 141 3.31 11.12 17.54
CA PRO A 141 2.67 12.40 17.86
C PRO A 141 1.85 12.84 16.65
N ALA A 142 0.64 13.37 16.90
CA ALA A 142 -0.13 14.02 15.84
C ALA A 142 0.78 15.10 15.21
N ARG A 143 0.90 15.11 13.89
CA ARG A 143 1.66 16.14 13.18
C ARG A 143 1.04 17.48 13.58
N GLY A 144 1.83 18.32 14.26
CA GLY A 144 1.43 19.68 14.59
C GLY A 144 1.03 20.43 13.32
N ASP A 145 -0.03 21.21 13.46
CA ASP A 145 -0.57 22.18 12.53
C ASP A 145 0.46 23.20 12.03
#